data_AF-A0A5P2H640-F1
#
_entry.id   AF-A0A5P2H640-F1
#
_cell.length_a   1.000
_cell.length_b   1.000
_cell.length_c   1.000
_cell.angle_alpha   90.00
_cell.angle_beta   90.00
_cell.angle_gamma   90.00
#
_symmetry.space_group_name_H-M   'P 1'
#
loop_
_entity.id
_entity.type
_entity.pdbx_description
1 polymer ?
#
loop_
_entity_poly.entity_id
_entity_poly.type
_entity_poly.pdbx_seq_one_letter_code
_entity_poly.pdbx_strand_id
1 'polypeptide(L)'
;MSKYRFRTVRAALAITSLTMLMAACGKDEGKTAGTSGADDSLPKECVEAEAAQRACTEAMASGYDRLGQSAAAKTLREAIPQEMDKVRAQWRAIPDKENLARACAATRDGIRAQPQCNKG
;
A
#
# COMPACT_ATOMS: atom_id res chain seq x y z
N MET A 1 11.75 -12.92 46.20
CA MET A 1 12.96 -13.11 45.39
C MET A 1 12.97 -14.52 44.79
N SER A 2 12.72 -14.65 43.47
CA SER A 2 13.08 -15.79 42.59
C SER A 2 12.39 -15.56 41.22
N LYS A 3 13.10 -14.99 40.24
CA LYS A 3 13.82 -15.66 39.13
C LYS A 3 12.88 -16.23 38.05
N TYR A 4 12.81 -15.46 36.97
CA TYR A 4 12.14 -15.62 35.68
C TYR A 4 11.98 -17.06 35.15
N ARG A 5 10.74 -17.41 34.76
CA ARG A 5 10.43 -18.39 33.72
C ARG A 5 9.23 -17.91 32.89
N PHE A 6 9.49 -16.97 31.99
CA PHE A 6 8.59 -16.67 30.86
C PHE A 6 9.06 -17.50 29.68
N ARG A 7 8.31 -18.54 29.31
CA ARG A 7 8.34 -19.07 27.95
C ARG A 7 7.04 -19.80 27.64
N THR A 8 6.52 -19.47 26.46
CA THR A 8 5.49 -20.20 25.71
C THR A 8 4.09 -20.21 26.30
N VAL A 9 3.31 -19.16 26.00
CA VAL A 9 1.96 -19.29 25.41
C VAL A 9 1.64 -18.00 24.65
N ARG A 10 1.09 -18.16 23.44
CA ARG A 10 0.41 -17.17 22.58
C ARG A 10 1.26 -16.19 21.78
N ALA A 11 1.51 -16.62 20.54
CA ALA A 11 1.17 -15.87 19.32
C ALA A 11 0.46 -14.54 19.61
N ALA A 12 1.26 -13.49 19.74
CA ALA A 12 0.79 -12.13 19.71
C ALA A 12 0.53 -11.78 18.24
N LEU A 13 -0.75 -11.72 17.93
CA LEU A 13 -1.37 -11.08 16.78
C LEU A 13 -0.83 -9.63 16.71
N ALA A 14 0.26 -9.42 15.97
CA ALA A 14 0.81 -8.09 15.71
C ALA A 14 0.01 -7.42 14.59
N ILE A 15 -1.25 -7.09 14.87
CA ILE A 15 -2.11 -6.26 14.01
C ILE A 15 -2.70 -5.17 14.89
N THR A 16 -1.91 -4.15 15.25
CA THR A 16 -2.39 -2.80 15.63
C THR A 16 -1.20 -1.90 15.96
N SER A 17 -0.63 -1.25 14.95
CA SER A 17 0.29 -0.11 15.18
C SER A 17 0.44 0.75 13.93
N LEU A 18 -0.69 1.23 13.40
CA LEU A 18 -0.70 2.26 12.34
C LEU A 18 -1.80 3.30 12.55
N THR A 19 -2.10 3.59 13.81
CA THR A 19 -3.00 4.70 14.19
C THR A 19 -2.39 5.45 15.36
N MET A 20 -2.27 6.77 15.19
CA MET A 20 -1.72 7.79 16.11
C MET A 20 -0.30 8.25 15.80
N LEU A 21 -0.15 8.96 14.68
CA LEU A 21 0.83 10.05 14.62
C LEU A 21 0.35 11.20 13.72
N MET A 22 -0.88 11.68 13.93
CA MET A 22 -1.33 12.99 13.41
C MET A 22 -2.38 13.58 14.35
N ALA A 23 -1.94 14.02 15.51
CA ALA A 23 -2.72 14.88 16.41
C ALA A 23 -1.79 15.80 17.20
N ALA A 24 -0.95 16.58 16.50
CA ALA A 24 -0.27 17.74 17.06
C ALA A 24 0.43 18.56 15.95
N CYS A 25 -0.30 19.45 15.28
CA CYS A 25 0.21 20.77 14.93
C CYS A 25 -0.86 21.65 14.27
N GLY A 26 -1.25 22.71 14.97
CA GLY A 26 -1.65 23.99 14.34
C GLY A 26 -3.09 24.12 13.84
N LYS A 27 -4.02 24.35 14.76
CA LYS A 27 -5.22 25.16 14.49
C LYS A 27 -4.80 26.62 14.66
N ASP A 28 -4.74 27.39 13.57
CA ASP A 28 -5.35 28.72 13.40
C ASP A 28 -4.73 29.53 12.24
N GLU A 29 -5.65 30.09 11.44
CA GLU A 29 -5.61 31.31 10.63
C GLU A 29 -4.51 31.54 9.58
N GLY A 30 -4.90 31.40 8.31
CA GLY A 30 -4.15 31.99 7.19
C GLY A 30 -4.62 31.54 5.82
N LYS A 31 -5.22 32.47 5.07
CA LYS A 31 -5.49 32.45 3.62
C LYS A 31 -4.94 31.25 2.84
N THR A 32 -5.81 30.49 2.20
CA THR A 32 -5.47 29.76 0.98
C THR A 32 -6.54 30.02 -0.08
N ALA A 33 -6.53 31.26 -0.59
CA ALA A 33 -6.88 31.47 -1.98
C ALA A 33 -5.72 30.90 -2.82
N GLY A 34 -6.01 29.83 -3.54
CA GLY A 34 -5.10 29.14 -4.44
C GLY A 34 -5.91 28.27 -5.39
N THR A 35 -6.72 28.92 -6.21
CA THR A 35 -7.43 28.31 -7.34
C THR A 35 -6.46 27.80 -8.39
N SER A 36 -6.78 26.60 -8.90
CA SER A 36 -6.55 26.14 -10.27
C SER A 36 -5.11 25.79 -10.68
N GLY A 37 -4.89 24.47 -10.83
CA GLY A 37 -3.74 23.90 -11.52
C GLY A 37 -3.04 22.76 -10.79
N ALA A 38 -3.78 21.85 -10.14
CA ALA A 38 -3.15 20.61 -9.69
C ALA A 38 -2.92 19.75 -10.92
N ASP A 39 -1.65 19.65 -11.33
CA ASP A 39 -1.18 18.70 -12.32
C ASP A 39 -1.75 17.31 -11.98
N ASP A 40 -2.70 16.82 -12.79
CA ASP A 40 -3.41 15.55 -12.59
C ASP A 40 -2.48 14.32 -12.78
N SER A 41 -1.21 14.58 -13.12
CA SER A 41 -0.21 13.57 -13.36
C SER A 41 0.37 13.06 -12.04
N LEU A 42 0.27 11.74 -11.85
CA LEU A 42 0.96 11.05 -10.77
C LEU A 42 2.46 10.97 -11.08
N PRO A 43 3.35 11.06 -10.08
CA PRO A 43 4.76 10.76 -10.28
C PRO A 43 4.95 9.40 -10.95
N LYS A 44 5.95 9.29 -11.82
CA LYS A 44 6.24 8.06 -12.58
C LYS A 44 6.40 6.85 -11.65
N GLU A 45 7.02 7.05 -10.50
CA GLU A 45 7.26 6.05 -9.47
C GLU A 45 5.95 5.44 -8.97
N CYS A 46 4.87 6.22 -8.90
CA CYS A 46 3.54 5.75 -8.49
C CYS A 46 2.86 4.92 -9.58
N VAL A 47 3.02 5.31 -10.86
CA VAL A 47 2.57 4.50 -11.99
C VAL A 47 3.29 3.16 -12.03
N GLU A 48 4.60 3.16 -11.77
CA GLU A 48 5.40 1.93 -11.69
C GLU A 48 5.04 1.07 -10.46
N ALA A 49 4.71 1.69 -9.33
CA ALA A 49 4.22 0.99 -8.14
C ALA A 49 2.87 0.31 -8.40
N GLU A 50 1.93 0.98 -9.09
CA GLU A 50 0.67 0.38 -9.54
C GLU A 50 0.92 -0.81 -10.47
N ALA A 51 1.82 -0.66 -11.44
CA ALA A 51 2.17 -1.74 -12.35
C ALA A 51 2.77 -2.95 -11.60
N ALA A 52 3.64 -2.70 -10.62
CA ALA A 52 4.19 -3.74 -9.76
C ALA A 52 3.10 -4.45 -8.94
N GLN A 53 2.16 -3.69 -8.37
CA GLN A 53 1.03 -4.24 -7.61
C GLN A 53 0.14 -5.12 -8.51
N ARG A 54 -0.16 -4.67 -9.73
CA ARG A 54 -0.93 -5.44 -10.71
C ARG A 54 -0.23 -6.74 -11.09
N ALA A 55 1.06 -6.67 -11.41
CA ALA A 55 1.85 -7.85 -11.73
C ALA A 55 1.90 -8.84 -10.55
N CYS A 56 2.08 -8.34 -9.32
CA CYS A 56 2.08 -9.20 -8.14
C CYS A 56 0.75 -9.92 -7.94
N THR A 57 -0.37 -9.20 -8.04
CA THR A 57 -1.69 -9.83 -7.89
C THR A 57 -1.97 -10.84 -9.00
N GLU A 58 -1.53 -10.59 -10.23
CA GLU A 58 -1.66 -11.59 -11.30
C GLU A 58 -0.83 -12.84 -11.02
N ALA A 59 0.39 -12.68 -10.50
CA ALA A 59 1.22 -13.81 -10.06
C ALA A 59 0.55 -14.61 -8.93
N MET A 60 -0.03 -13.92 -7.93
CA MET A 60 -0.78 -14.55 -6.85
C MET A 60 -2.03 -15.26 -7.38
N ALA A 61 -2.82 -14.61 -8.23
CA ALA A 61 -4.01 -15.19 -8.85
C ALA A 61 -3.66 -16.44 -9.67
N SER A 62 -2.57 -16.40 -10.44
CA SER A 62 -2.05 -17.56 -11.17
C SER A 62 -1.59 -18.68 -10.23
N GLY A 63 -1.06 -18.34 -9.05
CA GLY A 63 -0.80 -19.30 -7.97
C GLY A 63 -2.08 -19.97 -7.48
N TYR A 64 -3.13 -19.21 -7.24
CA TYR A 64 -4.44 -19.73 -6.84
C TYR A 64 -5.07 -20.62 -7.92
N ASP A 65 -4.97 -20.25 -9.20
CA ASP A 65 -5.44 -21.07 -10.32
C ASP A 65 -4.74 -22.43 -10.33
N ARG A 66 -3.42 -22.46 -10.16
CA ARG A 66 -2.62 -23.71 -10.09
C ARG A 66 -2.99 -24.60 -8.90
N LEU A 67 -3.47 -24.01 -7.82
CA LEU A 67 -3.96 -24.72 -6.64
C LEU A 67 -5.45 -25.14 -6.77
N GLY A 68 -6.07 -24.94 -7.93
CA GLY A 68 -7.48 -25.26 -8.17
C GLY A 68 -8.47 -24.27 -7.55
N GLN A 69 -7.99 -23.11 -7.08
CA GLN A 69 -8.78 -22.06 -6.42
C GLN A 69 -9.14 -20.93 -7.39
N SER A 70 -9.72 -21.28 -8.54
CA SER A 70 -10.04 -20.32 -9.61
C SER A 70 -11.02 -19.22 -9.18
N ALA A 71 -11.94 -19.50 -8.26
CA ALA A 71 -12.82 -18.48 -7.69
C ALA A 71 -12.04 -17.42 -6.89
N ALA A 72 -11.02 -17.82 -6.12
CA ALA A 72 -10.17 -16.88 -5.38
C ALA A 72 -9.29 -16.06 -6.34
N ALA A 73 -8.73 -16.71 -7.36
CA ALA A 73 -7.97 -16.04 -8.42
C ALA A 73 -8.80 -14.98 -9.15
N LYS A 74 -10.05 -15.30 -9.49
CA LYS A 74 -11.00 -14.37 -10.11
C LYS A 74 -11.28 -13.17 -9.21
N THR A 75 -11.63 -13.40 -7.94
CA THR A 75 -11.90 -12.32 -6.97
C THR A 75 -10.71 -11.37 -6.84
N LEU A 76 -9.48 -11.90 -6.81
CA LEU A 76 -8.26 -11.07 -6.74
C LEU A 76 -8.10 -10.17 -7.98
N ARG A 77 -8.30 -10.73 -9.18
CA ARG A 77 -8.22 -9.97 -10.43
C ARG A 77 -9.31 -8.89 -10.53
N GLU A 78 -10.52 -9.20 -10.06
CA GLU A 78 -11.65 -8.27 -10.08
C GLU A 78 -11.54 -7.15 -9.05
N ALA A 79 -10.92 -7.41 -7.89
CA ALA A 79 -10.75 -6.41 -6.84
C ALA A 79 -9.66 -5.37 -7.18
N ILE A 80 -8.62 -5.76 -7.93
CA ILE A 80 -7.46 -4.89 -8.13
C ILE A 80 -7.77 -3.53 -8.76
N PRO A 81 -8.61 -3.40 -9.80
CA PRO A 81 -8.84 -2.12 -10.45
C PRO A 81 -9.49 -1.12 -9.49
N GLN A 82 -10.47 -1.57 -8.71
CA GLN A 82 -11.17 -0.74 -7.73
C GLN A 82 -10.24 -0.27 -6.61
N GLU A 83 -9.37 -1.15 -6.10
CA GLU A 83 -8.40 -0.76 -5.08
C GLU A 83 -7.35 0.21 -5.64
N MET A 84 -6.86 -0.02 -6.86
CA MET A 84 -5.91 0.90 -7.50
C MET A 84 -6.53 2.27 -7.80
N ASP A 85 -7.81 2.34 -8.15
CA ASP A 85 -8.51 3.62 -8.33
C ASP A 85 -8.54 4.45 -7.04
N LYS A 86 -8.84 3.82 -5.90
CA LYS A 86 -8.82 4.47 -4.59
C LYS A 86 -7.42 4.97 -4.24
N VAL A 87 -6.40 4.14 -4.45
CA VAL A 87 -5.00 4.50 -4.20
C VAL A 87 -4.57 5.67 -5.09
N ARG A 88 -4.91 5.66 -6.37
CA ARG A 88 -4.63 6.77 -7.29
C ARG A 88 -5.30 8.07 -6.84
N ALA A 89 -6.56 8.01 -6.39
CA ALA A 89 -7.25 9.18 -5.85
C ALA A 89 -6.53 9.75 -4.62
N GLN A 90 -6.07 8.88 -3.71
CA GLN A 90 -5.28 9.28 -2.54
C GLN A 90 -3.94 9.92 -2.93
N TRP A 91 -3.21 9.31 -3.87
CA TRP A 91 -1.94 9.87 -4.35
C TRP A 91 -2.10 11.23 -5.03
N ARG A 92 -3.19 11.44 -5.79
CA ARG A 92 -3.48 12.75 -6.37
C ARG A 92 -3.72 13.82 -5.30
N ALA A 93 -4.40 13.46 -4.22
CA ALA A 93 -4.70 14.37 -3.11
C ALA A 93 -3.47 14.77 -2.26
N ILE A 94 -2.33 14.08 -2.39
CA ILE A 94 -1.11 14.41 -1.65
C ILE A 94 -0.40 15.62 -2.32
N PRO A 95 -0.19 16.73 -1.60
CA PRO A 95 0.45 17.92 -2.16
C PRO A 95 1.97 17.76 -2.33
N ASP A 96 2.63 17.01 -1.44
CA ASP A 96 4.07 16.75 -1.48
C ASP A 96 4.40 15.62 -2.47
N LYS A 97 4.66 15.99 -3.72
CA LYS A 97 4.90 15.03 -4.81
C LYS A 97 6.27 14.35 -4.71
N GLU A 98 7.28 14.98 -4.12
CA GLU A 98 8.61 14.38 -3.96
C GLU A 98 8.61 13.27 -2.91
N ASN A 99 8.00 13.51 -1.74
CA ASN A 99 7.83 12.46 -0.74
C ASN A 99 6.92 11.33 -1.25
N LEU A 100 5.87 11.68 -2.00
CA LEU A 100 5.02 10.70 -2.65
C LEU A 100 5.83 9.81 -3.63
N ALA A 101 6.64 10.41 -4.51
CA ALA A 101 7.47 9.66 -5.45
C ALA A 101 8.42 8.69 -4.74
N ARG A 102 9.08 9.13 -3.66
CA ARG A 102 9.94 8.27 -2.83
C ARG A 102 9.16 7.12 -2.17
N ALA A 103 7.99 7.42 -1.61
CA ALA A 103 7.13 6.41 -1.01
C ALA A 103 6.67 5.37 -2.05
N CYS A 104 6.23 5.83 -3.23
CA CYS A 104 5.83 4.97 -4.33
C CYS A 104 7.00 4.09 -4.83
N ALA A 105 8.21 4.64 -4.97
CA ALA A 105 9.40 3.86 -5.32
C ALA A 105 9.70 2.78 -4.27
N ALA A 106 9.64 3.12 -2.98
CA ALA A 106 9.82 2.16 -1.90
C ALA A 106 8.74 1.06 -1.92
N THR A 107 7.48 1.42 -2.20
CA THR A 107 6.40 0.44 -2.37
C THR A 107 6.65 -0.49 -3.55
N ARG A 108 7.00 0.05 -4.72
CA ARG A 108 7.36 -0.72 -5.92
C ARG A 108 8.46 -1.73 -5.62
N ASP A 109 9.52 -1.27 -4.97
CA ASP A 109 10.69 -2.11 -4.67
C ASP A 109 10.35 -3.17 -3.61
N GLY A 110 9.53 -2.81 -2.61
CA GLY A 110 8.99 -3.74 -1.64
C GLY A 110 8.11 -4.83 -2.26
N ILE A 111 7.26 -4.49 -3.23
CA ILE A 111 6.44 -5.47 -3.96
C ILE A 111 7.35 -6.39 -4.79
N ARG A 112 8.32 -5.84 -5.52
CA ARG A 112 9.27 -6.63 -6.32
C ARG A 112 10.14 -7.55 -5.46
N ALA A 113 10.41 -7.19 -4.21
CA ALA A 113 11.17 -8.04 -3.30
C ALA A 113 10.35 -9.22 -2.75
N GLN A 114 9.01 -9.20 -2.86
CA GLN A 114 8.17 -10.26 -2.31
C GLN A 114 8.26 -11.55 -3.16
N PRO A 115 8.58 -12.71 -2.55
CA PRO A 115 8.70 -13.97 -3.29
C PRO A 115 7.43 -14.38 -4.02
N GLN A 116 6.25 -14.11 -3.44
CA GLN A 116 4.95 -14.41 -4.04
C GLN A 116 4.65 -13.61 -5.31
N CYS A 117 5.28 -12.45 -5.50
CA CYS A 117 5.08 -11.61 -6.67
C CYS A 117 5.99 -12.02 -7.85
N ASN A 118 7.00 -12.87 -7.62
CA ASN A 118 7.99 -13.27 -8.62
C ASN A 118 7.82 -14.72 -9.11
N LYS A 119 6.91 -15.48 -8.49
CA LYS A 119 6.69 -16.90 -8.80
C LYS A 119 5.35 -17.09 -9.50
N GLY A 120 5.28 -16.55 -10.72
CA GLY A 120 4.27 -16.86 -11.74
C GLY A 120 4.76 -18.00 -12.61
#